data_AF-A0A940ZTJ7-F1
#
_entry.id   AF-A0A940ZTJ7-F1
#
_cell.length_a   1.000
_cell.length_b   1.000
_cell.length_c   1.000
_cell.angle_alpha   90.00
_cell.angle_beta   90.00
_cell.angle_gamma   90.00
#
_symmetry.space_group_name_H-M   'P 1'
#
loop_
_entity.id
_entity.type
_entity.pdbx_description
1 polymer ?
#
loop_
_entity_poly.entity_id
_entity_poly.type
_entity_poly.pdbx_seq_one_letter_code
_entity_poly.pdbx_strand_id
1 'polypeptide(L)'
;MKMIIPNLFIDKCKENLEYYKKIFGGELNNIVPRFDAVEKVMHAELHINENCILYFGDKLELVEPTPNIHIFLKLDTEEEIRKIYDGLRIDGYVEVELDKSFWGTLHAVVIDKNGIIWDLDM
;
A
#
# COMPACT_ATOMS: atom_id res chain seq x y z
N MET A 1 9.30 -21.61 7.03
CA MET A 1 8.60 -20.34 6.73
C MET A 1 9.59 -19.40 6.06
N LYS A 2 9.24 -18.79 4.92
CA LYS A 2 10.18 -17.98 4.11
C LYS A 2 9.91 -16.48 4.24
N MET A 3 8.64 -16.07 4.12
CA MET A 3 8.24 -14.66 4.12
C MET A 3 6.73 -14.56 4.42
N ILE A 4 6.30 -13.41 4.94
CA ILE A 4 4.90 -12.99 4.99
C ILE A 4 4.79 -11.75 4.12
N ILE A 5 3.81 -11.71 3.21
CA ILE A 5 3.63 -10.64 2.23
C ILE A 5 2.20 -10.12 2.36
N PRO A 6 1.98 -8.82 2.56
CA PRO A 6 0.65 -8.25 2.45
C PRO A 6 0.08 -8.47 1.04
N ASN A 7 -1.13 -9.04 0.97
CA ASN A 7 -1.86 -9.20 -0.27
C ASN A 7 -3.11 -8.33 -0.24
N LEU A 8 -3.11 -7.27 -1.04
CA LEU A 8 -4.06 -6.17 -0.98
C LEU A 8 -5.10 -6.32 -2.08
N PHE A 9 -6.36 -6.43 -1.66
CA PHE A 9 -7.50 -6.53 -2.58
C PHE A 9 -8.20 -5.17 -2.67
N ILE A 10 -8.06 -4.52 -3.81
CA ILE A 10 -8.51 -3.14 -4.04
C ILE A 10 -9.48 -3.06 -5.22
N ASP A 11 -10.26 -1.99 -5.28
CA ASP A 11 -11.10 -1.74 -6.45
C ASP A 11 -10.25 -1.24 -7.62
N LYS A 12 -10.56 -1.70 -8.83
CA LYS A 12 -9.89 -1.30 -10.07
C LYS A 12 -8.38 -1.46 -9.96
N CYS A 13 -7.94 -2.64 -9.54
CA CYS A 13 -6.53 -2.90 -9.21
C CYS A 13 -5.58 -2.45 -10.32
N LYS A 14 -5.88 -2.79 -11.58
CA LYS A 14 -5.10 -2.38 -12.77
C LYS A 14 -4.82 -0.87 -12.83
N GLU A 15 -5.80 -0.03 -12.51
CA GLU A 15 -5.67 1.44 -12.52
C GLU A 15 -4.86 1.95 -11.32
N ASN A 16 -4.95 1.25 -10.19
CA ASN A 16 -4.31 1.63 -8.93
C ASN A 16 -2.88 1.12 -8.77
N LEU A 17 -2.41 0.14 -9.56
CA LEU A 17 -1.02 -0.32 -9.52
C LEU A 17 -0.03 0.82 -9.78
N GLU A 18 -0.31 1.68 -10.76
CA GLU A 18 0.53 2.84 -11.07
C GLU A 18 0.49 3.92 -9.98
N TYR A 19 -0.60 3.99 -9.21
CA TYR A 19 -0.67 4.87 -8.05
C TYR A 19 0.33 4.42 -6.97
N TYR A 20 0.32 3.14 -6.60
CA TYR A 20 1.25 2.61 -5.59
C TYR A 20 2.70 2.64 -6.06
N LYS A 21 2.96 2.32 -7.33
CA LYS A 21 4.30 2.42 -7.91
C LYS A 21 4.84 3.86 -7.88
N LYS A 22 4.01 4.88 -8.09
CA LYS A 22 4.45 6.28 -8.01
C LYS A 22 4.84 6.69 -6.58
N ILE A 23 4.12 6.19 -5.58
CA ILE A 23 4.36 6.49 -4.16
C ILE A 23 5.63 5.79 -3.69
N PHE A 24 5.65 4.46 -3.82
CA PHE A 24 6.71 3.62 -3.25
C PHE A 24 7.91 3.43 -4.18
N GLY A 25 7.77 3.74 -5.47
CA GLY A 25 8.77 3.37 -6.47
C GLY A 25 8.69 1.89 -6.83
N GLY A 26 9.83 1.30 -7.20
CA GLY A 26 9.94 -0.12 -7.48
C GLY A 26 9.43 -0.56 -8.85
N GLU A 27 9.34 -1.87 -9.01
CA GLU A 27 9.00 -2.54 -10.26
C GLU A 27 7.71 -3.35 -10.12
N LEU A 28 6.80 -3.17 -11.09
CA LEU A 28 5.59 -3.97 -11.21
C LEU A 28 5.90 -5.26 -11.98
N ASN A 29 5.61 -6.40 -11.36
CA ASN A 29 5.87 -7.74 -11.89
C ASN A 29 4.61 -8.60 -11.84
N ASN A 30 4.62 -9.70 -12.59
CA ASN A 30 3.62 -10.77 -12.54
C ASN A 30 2.16 -10.28 -12.53
N ILE A 31 1.82 -9.32 -13.40
CA ILE A 31 0.44 -8.85 -13.55
C ILE A 31 -0.35 -9.91 -14.32
N VAL A 32 -1.16 -10.67 -13.59
CA VAL A 32 -1.99 -11.75 -14.12
C VAL A 32 -3.46 -11.30 -14.12
N PRO A 33 -4.11 -11.24 -15.28
CA PRO A 33 -5.55 -10.94 -15.35
C PRO A 33 -6.39 -12.11 -14.83
N ARG A 34 -7.64 -11.84 -14.40
CA ARG A 34 -8.59 -12.91 -14.08
C ARG A 34 -9.03 -13.63 -15.35
N PHE A 35 -9.23 -14.95 -15.25
CA PHE A 35 -9.67 -15.79 -16.38
C PHE A 35 -11.09 -15.45 -16.86
N ASP A 36 -11.99 -15.09 -15.95
CA ASP A 36 -13.40 -14.78 -16.20
C ASP A 36 -13.64 -13.29 -16.52
N ALA A 37 -12.67 -12.42 -16.24
CA ALA A 37 -12.76 -10.98 -16.49
C ALA A 37 -11.36 -10.39 -16.71
N VAL A 38 -10.89 -10.35 -17.96
CA VAL A 38 -9.51 -9.97 -18.30
C VAL A 38 -9.12 -8.53 -17.97
N GLU A 39 -10.10 -7.65 -17.73
CA GLU A 39 -9.85 -6.28 -17.26
C GLU A 39 -9.61 -6.18 -15.75
N LYS A 40 -9.94 -7.25 -15.00
CA LYS A 40 -9.62 -7.37 -13.57
C LYS A 40 -8.29 -8.09 -13.39
N VAL A 41 -7.54 -7.69 -12.38
CA VAL A 41 -6.26 -8.29 -11.98
C VAL A 41 -6.52 -9.37 -10.94
N MET A 42 -6.06 -10.59 -11.22
CA MET A 42 -6.07 -11.69 -10.25
C MET A 42 -4.91 -11.56 -9.27
N HIS A 43 -3.74 -11.19 -9.79
CA HIS A 43 -2.50 -11.08 -9.03
C HIS A 43 -1.58 -10.06 -9.71
N ALA A 44 -0.88 -9.26 -8.93
CA ALA A 44 0.20 -8.39 -9.36
C ALA A 44 1.16 -8.19 -8.19
N GLU A 45 2.42 -7.88 -8.50
CA GLU A 45 3.46 -7.71 -7.51
C GLU A 45 4.12 -6.34 -7.68
N LEU A 46 4.30 -5.63 -6.58
CA LEU A 46 5.16 -4.45 -6.52
C LEU A 46 6.39 -4.77 -5.69
N HIS A 47 7.53 -4.85 -6.35
CA HIS A 47 8.84 -5.07 -5.72
C HIS A 47 9.48 -3.71 -5.49
N ILE A 48 9.43 -3.23 -4.24
CA ILE A 48 9.97 -1.92 -3.86
C ILE A 48 11.48 -2.04 -3.65
N ASN A 49 11.90 -3.05 -2.90
CA ASN A 49 13.29 -3.45 -2.68
C ASN A 49 13.35 -4.94 -2.26
N GLU A 50 14.52 -5.44 -1.87
CA GLU A 50 14.74 -6.84 -1.49
C GLU A 50 13.90 -7.31 -0.28
N ASN A 51 13.48 -6.39 0.58
CA ASN A 51 12.76 -6.67 1.82
C ASN A 51 11.28 -6.25 1.77
N CYS A 52 10.90 -5.39 0.82
CA CYS A 52 9.59 -4.77 0.74
C CYS A 52 8.89 -5.18 -0.56
N ILE A 53 7.94 -6.09 -0.43
CA ILE A 53 7.10 -6.59 -1.53
C ILE A 53 5.64 -6.46 -1.14
N LEU A 54 4.81 -5.98 -2.06
CA LEU A 54 3.36 -5.92 -1.91
C LEU A 54 2.69 -6.71 -3.03
N TYR A 55 1.70 -7.52 -2.70
CA TYR A 55 0.85 -8.20 -3.68
C TYR A 55 -0.49 -7.48 -3.79
N PHE A 56 -1.07 -7.54 -4.99
CA PHE A 56 -2.32 -6.89 -5.31
C PHE A 56 -3.26 -7.79 -6.10
N GLY A 57 -4.56 -7.60 -5.92
CA GLY A 57 -5.63 -8.19 -6.73
C GLY A 57 -6.88 -7.33 -6.69
N ASP A 58 -7.80 -7.55 -7.63
CA ASP A 58 -9.13 -6.95 -7.54
C ASP A 58 -9.95 -7.58 -6.41
N LYS A 59 -10.76 -6.77 -5.72
CA LYS A 59 -11.65 -7.24 -4.65
C LYS A 59 -12.53 -8.41 -5.09
N LEU A 60 -12.71 -9.36 -4.18
CA LEU A 60 -13.61 -10.49 -4.33
C LEU A 60 -15.00 -10.08 -3.82
N GLU A 61 -16.04 -10.26 -4.65
CA GLU A 61 -17.40 -9.77 -4.37
C GLU A 61 -18.04 -10.35 -3.10
N LEU A 62 -17.56 -11.50 -2.63
CA LEU A 62 -18.08 -12.19 -1.44
C LEU A 62 -17.23 -11.95 -0.18
N VAL A 63 -16.15 -11.17 -0.28
CA VAL A 63 -15.23 -10.91 0.83
C VAL A 63 -15.37 -9.45 1.24
N GLU A 64 -15.98 -9.25 2.40
CA GLU A 64 -16.01 -7.93 3.03
C GLU A 64 -14.59 -7.48 3.39
N PRO A 65 -14.25 -6.19 3.23
CA PRO A 65 -12.98 -5.67 3.69
C PRO A 65 -12.81 -5.97 5.18
N THR A 66 -11.64 -6.50 5.57
CA THR A 66 -11.34 -6.67 6.99
C THR A 66 -11.12 -5.29 7.61
N PRO A 67 -11.96 -4.84 8.55
CA PRO A 67 -11.74 -3.58 9.22
C PRO A 67 -10.49 -3.72 10.12
N ASN A 68 -9.62 -2.70 10.10
CA ASN A 68 -8.51 -2.51 11.06
C ASN A 68 -7.24 -3.35 10.87
N ILE A 69 -6.88 -3.76 9.64
CA ILE A 69 -5.50 -4.20 9.36
C ILE A 69 -4.67 -3.00 8.95
N HIS A 70 -3.57 -2.76 9.68
CA HIS A 70 -2.59 -1.72 9.38
C HIS A 70 -1.37 -2.34 8.72
N ILE A 71 -0.88 -1.71 7.66
CA ILE A 71 0.43 -2.02 7.08
C ILE A 71 1.44 -1.04 7.68
N PHE A 72 2.31 -1.56 8.53
CA PHE A 72 3.38 -0.79 9.13
C PHE A 72 4.58 -0.69 8.19
N LEU A 73 5.05 0.54 7.97
CA LEU A 73 6.22 0.86 7.17
C LEU A 73 7.27 1.53 8.06
N LYS A 74 8.39 0.82 8.25
CA LYS A 74 9.60 1.39 8.85
C LYS A 74 10.44 2.02 7.74
N LEU A 75 10.72 3.30 7.87
CA LEU A 75 11.42 4.10 6.86
C LEU A 75 12.75 4.61 7.42
N ASP A 76 13.72 4.83 6.54
CA ASP A 76 15.10 5.12 6.97
C ASP A 76 15.40 6.63 7.03
N THR A 77 14.62 7.44 6.30
CA THR A 77 14.92 8.87 6.12
C THR A 77 13.68 9.77 6.15
N GLU A 78 13.90 11.03 6.52
CA GLU A 78 12.82 12.02 6.61
C GLU A 78 12.25 12.35 5.23
N GLU A 79 13.10 12.33 4.20
CA GLU A 79 12.68 12.53 2.82
C GLU A 79 11.73 11.41 2.36
N GLU A 80 12.05 10.16 2.70
CA GLU A 80 11.24 9.00 2.34
C GLU A 80 9.86 9.02 3.00
N ILE A 81 9.78 9.24 4.32
CA ILE A 81 8.50 9.30 5.02
C ILE A 81 7.63 10.45 4.52
N ARG A 82 8.21 11.63 4.26
CA ARG A 82 7.46 12.77 3.72
C ARG A 82 6.92 12.48 2.32
N LYS A 83 7.74 11.90 1.45
CA LYS A 83 7.32 11.53 0.09
C LYS A 83 6.18 10.51 0.10
N ILE A 84 6.30 9.47 0.92
CA ILE A 84 5.27 8.42 1.03
C ILE A 84 3.99 9.00 1.65
N TYR A 85 4.11 9.76 2.74
CA TYR A 85 3.00 10.46 3.39
C TYR A 85 2.23 11.36 2.42
N ASP A 86 2.95 12.22 1.69
CA ASP A 86 2.35 13.13 0.71
C ASP A 86 1.66 12.39 -0.44
N GLY A 87 2.21 11.26 -0.86
CA GLY A 87 1.59 10.42 -1.88
C GLY A 87 0.30 9.76 -1.39
N LEU A 88 0.33 9.15 -0.20
CA LEU A 88 -0.79 8.38 0.36
C LEU A 88 -1.99 9.25 0.74
N ARG A 89 -1.76 10.50 1.15
CA ARG A 89 -2.84 11.41 1.56
C ARG A 89 -3.61 12.02 0.39
N ILE A 90 -3.14 11.88 -0.85
CA ILE A 90 -3.86 12.36 -2.05
C ILE A 90 -5.14 11.53 -2.23
N ASP A 91 -6.28 12.20 -2.15
CA ASP A 91 -7.61 11.59 -2.17
C ASP A 91 -7.84 10.52 -1.07
N GLY A 92 -6.95 10.51 -0.07
CA GLY A 92 -7.05 9.68 1.13
C GLY A 92 -7.60 10.46 2.32
N TYR A 93 -7.48 9.85 3.49
CA TYR A 93 -7.87 10.42 4.77
C TYR A 93 -6.74 10.26 5.78
N VAL A 94 -6.32 11.36 6.38
CA VAL A 94 -5.26 11.38 7.39
C VAL A 94 -5.88 11.18 8.77
N GLU A 95 -5.64 10.02 9.39
CA GLU A 95 -6.09 9.71 10.74
C GLU A 95 -5.15 10.33 11.78
N VAL A 96 -3.84 10.29 11.52
CA VAL A 96 -2.80 10.95 12.33
C VAL A 96 -1.85 11.70 11.40
N GLU A 97 -1.80 13.02 11.56
CA GLU A 97 -0.89 13.90 10.82
C GLU A 97 0.57 13.54 11.05
N LEU A 98 1.39 13.72 10.01
CA LEU A 98 2.83 13.50 10.12
C LEU A 98 3.46 14.53 11.05
N ASP A 99 3.85 14.06 12.23
CA ASP A 99 4.51 14.88 13.24
C ASP A 99 5.53 14.05 14.04
N LYS A 100 6.35 14.74 14.83
CA LYS A 100 7.28 14.10 15.76
C LYS A 100 6.50 13.45 16.90
N SER A 101 6.61 12.14 17.00
CA SER A 101 5.98 11.34 18.04
C SER A 101 6.61 11.60 19.42
N PHE A 102 5.93 11.18 20.48
CA PHE A 102 6.46 11.28 21.84
C PHE A 102 7.67 10.36 22.09
N TRP A 103 7.91 9.37 21.22
CA TRP A 103 9.09 8.50 21.25
C TRP A 103 10.22 8.98 20.35
N GLY A 104 10.06 10.13 19.69
CA GLY A 104 11.15 10.90 19.07
C GLY A 104 11.35 10.69 17.57
N THR A 105 10.58 9.81 16.93
CA THR A 105 10.56 9.55 15.48
C THR A 105 9.49 10.39 14.78
N LEU A 106 9.52 10.44 13.45
CA LEU A 106 8.37 10.94 12.69
C LEU A 106 7.36 9.79 12.53
N HIS A 107 6.07 10.10 12.76
CA HIS A 107 5.00 9.11 12.68
C HIS A 107 3.74 9.70 12.03
N ALA A 108 3.03 8.88 11.25
CA ALA A 108 1.74 9.23 10.66
C ALA A 108 0.87 7.99 10.44
N VAL A 109 -0.45 8.19 10.39
CA VAL A 109 -1.41 7.15 9.98
C VAL A 109 -2.29 7.71 8.87
N VAL A 110 -2.25 7.07 7.70
CA VAL A 110 -2.99 7.50 6.52
C VAL A 110 -3.82 6.33 5.99
N ILE A 111 -5.11 6.60 5.76
CA ILE A 111 -5.99 5.73 5.01
C ILE A 111 -5.95 6.21 3.56
N ASP A 112 -5.38 5.41 2.65
CA ASP A 112 -5.28 5.83 1.26
C ASP A 112 -6.65 5.82 0.54
N LYS A 113 -6.69 6.33 -0.69
CA LYS A 113 -7.91 6.39 -1.50
C LYS A 113 -8.56 5.01 -1.79
N ASN A 114 -7.85 3.91 -1.59
CA ASN A 114 -8.36 2.54 -1.75
C ASN A 114 -8.81 1.93 -0.41
N GLY A 115 -8.72 2.68 0.69
CA GLY A 115 -9.11 2.27 2.03
C GLY A 115 -8.06 1.47 2.79
N ILE A 116 -6.80 1.42 2.30
CA ILE A 116 -5.71 0.72 2.99
C ILE A 116 -5.15 1.63 4.08
N ILE A 117 -4.98 1.08 5.28
CA ILE A 117 -4.43 1.82 6.42
C ILE A 117 -2.91 1.62 6.46
N TRP A 118 -2.19 2.72 6.33
CA TRP A 118 -0.74 2.79 6.36
C TRP A 118 -0.27 3.47 7.64
N ASP A 119 0.58 2.77 8.39
CA ASP A 119 1.20 3.25 9.63
C ASP A 119 2.69 3.49 9.33
N LEU A 120 3.11 4.74 9.37
CA LEU A 120 4.44 5.18 8.93
C LEU A 120 5.28 5.56 10.15
N ASP A 121 6.51 5.06 10.23
CA ASP A 121 7.46 5.43 11.30
C ASP A 121 8.90 5.50 10.77
N MET A 122 9.63 6.55 11.17
CA MET A 122 11.04 6.80 10.79
C MET A 122 11.95 6.98 12.01
#